data_AF-A0A8J7ZV24-F1
#
_entry.id   AF-A0A8J7ZV24-F1
#
_cell.length_a   1.000
_cell.length_b   1.000
_cell.length_c   1.000
_cell.angle_alpha   90.00
_cell.angle_beta   90.00
_cell.angle_gamma   90.00
#
_symmetry.space_group_name_H-M   'P 1'
#
loop_
_entity.id
_entity.type
_entity.pdbx_description
1 polymer ?
#
loop_
_entity_poly.entity_id
_entity_poly.type
_entity_poly.pdbx_seq_one_letter_code
_entity_poly.pdbx_strand_id
1 'polypeptide(L)'
;MTGDPAPYDHVWATDAAIPDGTYRVVGVEDGVTLLRVGDASGKRVHDGRVFTLSRAEYAALPEADNPDEESALRRWGLVALAAAVFLVSLSPDAADALGVSQSALRNVVVVLVAIDLADRFR
;
A
#
# COMPACT_ATOMS: atom_id res chain seq x y z
N MET A 1 18.27 6.95 -4.37
CA MET A 1 19.64 6.69 -3.87
C MET A 1 19.89 5.21 -4.11
N THR A 2 20.60 4.81 -5.17
CA THR A 2 20.88 3.38 -5.41
C THR A 2 22.10 2.99 -4.57
N GLY A 3 21.83 2.70 -3.29
CA GLY A 3 22.80 2.08 -2.40
C GLY A 3 23.11 0.65 -2.83
N ASP A 4 24.14 0.06 -2.22
CA ASP A 4 24.37 -1.38 -2.36
C ASP A 4 23.08 -2.16 -2.04
N PRO A 5 22.78 -3.25 -2.77
CA PRO A 5 21.63 -4.09 -2.47
C PRO A 5 21.67 -4.54 -1.01
N ALA A 6 20.57 -4.33 -0.29
CA ALA A 6 20.39 -4.78 1.07
C ALA A 6 19.25 -5.80 1.16
N PRO A 7 19.34 -6.80 2.06
CA PRO A 7 18.20 -7.65 2.37
C PRO A 7 16.97 -6.82 2.71
N TYR A 8 15.81 -7.23 2.22
CA TYR A 8 14.52 -6.52 2.28
C TYR A 8 14.32 -5.35 1.32
N ASP A 9 15.29 -5.00 0.48
CA ASP A 9 15.03 -4.09 -0.64
C ASP A 9 14.04 -4.71 -1.62
N HIS A 10 13.20 -3.88 -2.24
CA HIS A 10 12.20 -4.30 -3.20
C HIS A 10 12.46 -3.67 -4.56
N VAL A 11 12.35 -4.50 -5.60
CA VAL A 11 12.54 -4.09 -6.99
C VAL A 11 11.44 -4.64 -7.88
N TRP A 12 11.16 -3.92 -8.96
CA TRP A 12 10.19 -4.33 -9.97
C TRP A 12 10.93 -4.89 -11.18
N ALA A 13 10.44 -6.00 -11.71
CA ALA A 13 10.90 -6.51 -13.01
C ALA A 13 9.82 -6.26 -14.06
N THR A 14 10.21 -5.58 -15.13
CA THR A 14 9.54 -5.60 -16.43
C THR A 14 10.54 -6.15 -17.42
N ASP A 15 10.36 -7.39 -17.89
CA ASP A 15 11.17 -7.95 -18.98
C ASP A 15 12.68 -8.13 -18.68
N ALA A 16 13.00 -8.49 -17.43
CA ALA A 16 14.31 -9.06 -17.10
C ALA A 16 14.28 -10.58 -17.39
N ALA A 17 15.39 -11.29 -17.21
CA ALA A 17 15.47 -12.77 -17.30
C ALA A 17 14.52 -13.53 -16.32
N ILE A 18 13.60 -12.82 -15.66
CA ILE A 18 12.66 -13.26 -14.64
C ILE A 18 11.26 -12.69 -14.96
N PRO A 19 10.17 -13.39 -14.59
CA PRO A 19 8.81 -12.94 -14.88
C PRO A 19 8.47 -11.57 -14.30
N ASP A 20 7.51 -10.88 -14.90
CA ASP A 20 7.02 -9.60 -14.38
C ASP A 20 6.47 -9.70 -12.94
N GLY A 21 6.81 -8.70 -12.13
CA GLY A 21 6.30 -8.54 -10.78
C GLY A 21 7.29 -7.90 -9.79
N THR A 22 6.92 -7.93 -8.52
CA THR A 22 7.73 -7.40 -7.41
C THR A 22 8.60 -8.48 -6.78
N TYR A 23 9.85 -8.13 -6.51
CA TYR A 23 10.85 -9.00 -5.92
C TYR A 23 11.46 -8.38 -4.68
N ARG A 24 11.80 -9.21 -3.70
CA ARG A 24 12.51 -8.82 -2.48
C ARG A 24 13.90 -9.42 -2.44
N VAL A 25 14.91 -8.62 -2.09
CA VAL A 25 16.27 -9.11 -1.85
C VAL A 25 16.30 -9.99 -0.60
N VAL A 26 16.80 -11.22 -0.75
CA VAL A 26 16.94 -12.20 0.34
C VAL A 26 18.40 -12.64 0.56
N GLY A 27 19.32 -12.26 -0.32
CA GLY A 27 20.75 -12.57 -0.21
C GLY A 27 21.61 -11.73 -1.14
N VAL A 28 22.86 -11.46 -0.75
CA VAL A 28 23.80 -10.57 -1.46
C VAL A 28 25.24 -11.10 -1.57
N GLU A 29 25.46 -12.36 -1.17
CA GLU A 29 26.80 -12.98 -1.09
C GLU A 29 27.36 -13.33 -2.48
N ASP A 30 26.67 -14.18 -3.24
CA ASP A 30 27.07 -14.66 -4.58
C ASP A 30 26.22 -14.02 -5.69
N GLY A 31 26.17 -12.69 -5.71
CA GLY A 31 25.21 -11.92 -6.51
C GLY A 31 24.00 -11.50 -5.68
N VAL A 32 22.93 -11.03 -6.34
CA VAL A 32 21.71 -10.58 -5.65
C VAL A 32 20.63 -11.63 -5.84
N THR A 33 20.23 -12.28 -4.74
CA THR A 33 19.14 -13.25 -4.73
C THR A 33 17.83 -12.56 -4.43
N LEU A 34 16.87 -12.74 -5.32
CA LEU A 34 15.55 -12.13 -5.33
C LEU A 34 14.48 -13.20 -5.10
N LEU A 35 13.58 -12.96 -4.15
CA LEU A 35 12.36 -13.74 -3.94
C LEU A 35 11.19 -13.02 -4.59
N ARG A 36 10.39 -13.72 -5.41
CA ARG A 36 9.16 -13.17 -5.96
C ARG A 36 8.12 -13.00 -4.87
N VAL A 37 7.60 -11.77 -4.71
CA VAL A 37 6.62 -11.41 -3.66
C VAL A 37 5.36 -10.78 -4.23
N GLY A 38 5.40 -10.26 -5.45
CA GLY A 38 4.24 -9.71 -6.17
C GLY A 38 4.15 -10.21 -7.61
N ASP A 39 2.93 -10.33 -8.13
CA ASP A 39 2.69 -10.56 -9.56
C ASP A 39 2.77 -9.26 -10.38
N ALA A 40 2.55 -9.38 -11.70
CA ALA A 40 2.57 -8.25 -12.62
C ALA A 40 1.49 -7.17 -12.33
N SER A 41 0.48 -7.49 -11.52
CA SER A 41 -0.52 -6.52 -11.05
C SER A 41 -0.14 -5.91 -9.69
N GLY A 42 1.05 -6.22 -9.15
CA GLY A 42 1.48 -5.81 -7.82
C GLY A 42 0.80 -6.58 -6.68
N LYS A 43 0.05 -7.65 -6.98
CA LYS A 43 -0.63 -8.44 -5.96
C LYS A 43 0.32 -9.45 -5.35
N ARG A 44 0.25 -9.62 -4.03
CA ARG A 44 1.06 -10.58 -3.28
C ARG A 44 0.94 -12.00 -3.84
N VAL A 45 2.09 -12.67 -3.98
CA VAL A 45 2.20 -14.08 -4.38
C VAL A 45 3.05 -14.88 -3.39
N HIS A 46 2.75 -16.18 -3.30
CA HIS A 46 3.40 -17.14 -2.38
C HIS A 46 3.93 -18.36 -3.15
N ASP A 47 4.62 -18.14 -4.27
CA ASP A 47 5.14 -19.24 -5.08
C ASP A 47 6.54 -19.71 -4.67
N GLY A 48 7.22 -18.95 -3.80
CA GLY A 48 8.54 -19.30 -3.28
C GLY A 48 9.66 -19.25 -4.33
N ARG A 49 9.43 -18.63 -5.50
CA ARG A 49 10.41 -18.60 -6.57
C ARG A 49 11.53 -17.62 -6.26
N VAL A 50 12.76 -18.10 -6.36
CA VAL A 50 13.97 -17.29 -6.20
C VAL A 50 14.76 -17.22 -7.50
N PHE A 51 15.39 -16.08 -7.73
CA PHE A 51 16.23 -15.82 -8.89
C PHE A 51 17.51 -15.13 -8.42
N THR A 52 18.65 -15.47 -9.02
CA THR A 52 19.92 -14.81 -8.71
C THR A 52 20.35 -14.01 -9.91
N LEU A 53 20.61 -12.73 -9.69
CA LEU A 53 21.09 -11.79 -10.71
C LEU A 53 22.49 -11.30 -10.36
N SER A 54 23.23 -10.87 -11.37
CA SER A 54 24.42 -10.07 -11.15
C SER A 54 24.05 -8.72 -10.53
N ARG A 55 25.01 -8.07 -9.85
CA ARG A 55 24.81 -6.72 -9.31
C ARG A 55 24.46 -5.68 -10.39
N ALA A 56 24.98 -5.88 -11.60
CA ALA A 56 24.70 -4.99 -12.73
C ALA A 56 23.25 -5.13 -13.22
N GLU A 57 22.74 -6.36 -13.31
CA GLU A 57 21.33 -6.61 -13.66
C GLU A 57 20.38 -6.08 -12.58
N TYR A 58 20.71 -6.30 -11.29
CA TYR A 58 19.93 -5.73 -10.18
C TYR A 58 19.87 -4.20 -10.23
N ALA A 59 21.00 -3.53 -10.48
CA ALA A 59 21.06 -2.08 -10.54
C ALA A 59 20.24 -1.47 -11.69
N ALA A 60 19.87 -2.26 -12.70
CA ALA A 60 18.98 -1.86 -13.78
C ALA A 60 17.49 -1.99 -13.43
N LEU A 61 17.15 -2.67 -12.33
CA LEU A 61 15.76 -2.83 -11.91
C LEU A 61 15.27 -1.58 -11.18
N PRO A 62 14.07 -1.08 -11.51
CA PRO A 62 13.41 -0.04 -10.73
C PRO A 62 13.16 -0.49 -9.29
N GLU A 63 13.29 0.44 -8.35
CA GLU A 63 12.82 0.26 -6.97
C GLU A 63 11.29 0.07 -6.95
N ALA A 64 10.80 -0.79 -6.06
CA ALA A 64 9.38 -1.08 -5.92
C ALA A 64 8.92 -0.89 -4.48
N ASP A 65 7.65 -0.52 -4.32
CA ASP A 65 7.01 -0.50 -3.01
C ASP A 65 6.88 -1.93 -2.45
N ASN A 66 6.92 -2.05 -1.13
CA ASN A 66 6.67 -3.31 -0.46
C ASN A 66 5.18 -3.70 -0.66
N PRO A 67 4.86 -4.88 -1.23
CA PRO A 67 3.46 -5.30 -1.39
C PRO A 67 2.73 -5.52 -0.06
N ASP A 68 3.46 -5.63 1.06
CA ASP A 68 2.91 -5.69 2.42
C ASP A 68 2.71 -4.31 3.05
N GLU A 69 3.23 -3.23 2.46
CA GLU A 69 2.94 -1.90 2.98
C GLU A 69 1.46 -1.58 2.82
N GLU A 70 0.86 -1.18 3.93
CA GLU A 70 -0.49 -0.69 3.91
C GLU A 70 -0.54 0.67 3.23
N SER A 71 -1.30 0.79 2.13
CA SER A 71 -1.50 2.08 1.48
C SER A 71 -2.11 3.09 2.47
N ALA A 72 -1.67 4.35 2.39
CA ALA A 72 -2.18 5.40 3.27
C ALA A 72 -3.71 5.55 3.19
N LEU A 73 -4.29 5.31 1.99
CA LEU A 73 -5.73 5.28 1.78
C LEU A 73 -6.40 4.14 2.56
N ARG A 74 -5.82 2.93 2.57
CA ARG A 74 -6.36 1.81 3.34
C ARG A 74 -6.25 2.08 4.85
N ARG A 75 -5.14 2.68 5.28
CA ARG A 75 -4.89 2.99 6.70
C ARG A 75 -5.76 4.13 7.27
N TRP A 76 -5.99 5.16 6.47
CA TRP A 76 -6.54 6.44 6.96
C TRP A 76 -7.77 6.93 6.21
N GLY A 77 -8.20 6.27 5.13
CA GLY A 77 -9.27 6.75 4.26
C GLY A 77 -10.59 6.96 5.00
N LEU A 78 -11.00 5.99 5.83
CA LEU A 78 -12.23 6.11 6.64
C LEU A 78 -12.14 7.22 7.68
N VAL A 79 -11.00 7.35 8.36
CA VAL A 79 -10.77 8.42 9.35
C VAL A 79 -10.81 9.80 8.68
N ALA A 80 -10.15 9.97 7.53
CA ALA A 80 -10.15 11.22 6.77
C ALA A 80 -11.58 11.57 6.29
N LEU A 81 -12.34 10.58 5.81
CA LEU A 81 -13.73 10.77 5.42
C LEU A 81 -14.60 11.18 6.61
N ALA A 82 -14.47 10.49 7.75
CA ALA A 82 -15.23 10.81 8.96
C ALA A 82 -14.92 12.23 9.47
N ALA A 83 -13.65 12.64 9.43
CA ALA A 83 -13.23 13.99 9.78
C ALA A 83 -13.83 15.05 8.84
N ALA A 84 -13.83 14.79 7.53
CA ALA A 84 -14.43 15.69 6.55
C ALA A 84 -15.95 15.86 6.78
N VAL A 85 -16.68 14.76 6.98
CA VAL A 85 -18.11 14.80 7.29
C VAL A 85 -18.37 15.52 8.61
N PHE A 86 -17.53 15.28 9.62
CA PHE A 86 -17.63 15.97 10.90
C PHE A 86 -17.46 17.49 10.74
N LEU A 87 -16.44 17.94 10.00
CA LEU A 87 -16.22 19.37 9.74
C LEU A 87 -17.41 20.01 9.00
N VAL A 88 -17.99 19.32 8.01
CA VAL A 88 -19.22 19.78 7.34
C VAL A 88 -20.38 19.89 8.34
N SER A 89 -20.51 18.93 9.26
CA SER A 89 -21.56 18.94 10.29
C SER A 89 -21.47 20.10 11.30
N LEU A 90 -20.31 20.77 11.39
CA LEU A 90 -20.13 21.96 12.23
C LEU A 90 -20.71 23.22 11.58
N SER A 91 -20.95 23.21 10.26
CA SER A 91 -21.51 24.32 9.51
C SER A 91 -23.00 24.10 9.20
N PRO A 92 -23.93 24.88 9.77
CA PRO A 92 -25.34 24.82 9.42
C PRO A 92 -25.57 25.08 7.92
N ASP A 93 -24.93 26.10 7.37
CA ASP A 93 -25.08 26.48 5.97
C ASP A 93 -24.65 25.35 5.01
N ALA A 94 -23.59 24.62 5.36
CA ALA A 94 -23.13 23.49 4.56
C ALA A 94 -24.09 22.30 4.64
N ALA A 95 -24.66 22.03 5.82
CA ALA A 95 -25.66 20.97 5.99
C ALA A 95 -26.95 21.30 5.20
N ASP A 96 -27.40 22.55 5.26
CA ASP A 96 -28.57 23.03 4.53
C ASP A 96 -28.36 23.02 3.01
N ALA A 97 -27.17 23.41 2.54
CA ALA A 97 -26.81 23.32 1.12
C ALA A 97 -26.85 21.88 0.58
N LEU A 98 -26.60 20.90 1.44
CA LEU A 98 -26.70 19.47 1.11
C LEU A 98 -28.13 18.93 1.26
N GLY A 99 -29.05 19.69 1.86
CA GLY A 99 -30.42 19.25 2.17
C GLY A 99 -30.47 18.18 3.26
N VAL A 100 -29.45 18.12 4.14
CA VAL A 100 -29.31 17.07 5.17
C VAL A 100 -29.24 17.73 6.54
N SER A 101 -29.88 17.12 7.54
CA SER A 101 -29.78 17.63 8.92
C SER A 101 -28.38 17.40 9.52
N GLN A 102 -27.93 18.32 10.37
CA GLN A 102 -26.66 18.17 11.10
C GLN A 102 -26.62 16.89 11.95
N SER A 103 -27.74 16.51 12.56
CA SER A 103 -27.87 15.27 13.33
C SER A 103 -27.64 14.04 12.46
N ALA A 104 -28.15 14.05 11.22
CA ALA A 104 -27.90 12.96 10.28
C ALA A 104 -26.41 12.87 9.90
N LEU A 105 -25.76 14.00 9.62
CA LEU A 105 -24.31 14.03 9.34
C LEU A 105 -23.49 13.50 10.52
N ARG A 106 -23.83 13.88 11.76
CA ARG A 106 -23.16 13.36 12.97
C ARG A 106 -23.36 11.87 13.16
N ASN A 107 -24.56 11.35 12.89
CA ASN A 107 -24.80 9.91 12.93
C ASN A 107 -23.96 9.16 11.90
N VAL A 108 -23.77 9.72 10.70
CA VAL A 108 -22.86 9.16 9.68
C VAL A 108 -21.43 9.08 10.20
N VAL A 109 -20.93 10.12 10.87
CA VAL A 109 -19.59 10.10 11.49
C VAL A 109 -19.46 8.96 12.50
N VAL A 110 -20.45 8.78 13.38
CA VAL A 110 -20.44 7.68 14.38
C VAL A 110 -20.39 6.32 13.70
N VAL A 111 -21.18 6.11 12.64
CA VAL A 111 -21.18 4.87 11.87
C VAL A 111 -19.82 4.61 11.21
N LEU A 112 -19.21 5.63 10.58
CA LEU A 112 -17.90 5.50 9.96
C LEU A 112 -16.81 5.12 10.97
N VAL A 113 -16.83 5.72 12.16
CA VAL A 113 -15.89 5.38 13.25
C VAL A 113 -16.14 3.95 13.76
N ALA A 114 -17.40 3.54 13.90
CA ALA A 114 -17.73 2.18 14.31
C ALA A 114 -17.26 1.13 13.30
N ILE A 115 -17.37 1.40 12.00
CA ILE A 115 -16.86 0.54 10.93
C ILE A 115 -15.32 0.47 10.99
N ASP A 116 -14.62 1.60 11.08
CA ASP A 116 -13.16 1.64 11.19
C ASP A 116 -12.66 0.85 12.41
N LEU A 117 -13.32 0.98 13.56
CA LEU A 117 -13.02 0.18 14.75
C LEU A 117 -13.24 -1.31 14.49
N ALA A 118 -14.39 -1.70 13.90
CA ALA A 118 -14.69 -3.09 13.63
C ALA A 118 -13.67 -3.75 12.67
N ASP A 119 -13.25 -3.02 11.63
CA ASP A 119 -12.26 -3.50 10.66
C ASP A 119 -10.86 -3.64 11.29
N ARG A 120 -10.48 -2.77 12.25
CA ARG A 120 -9.19 -2.87 12.95
C ARG A 120 -9.07 -4.06 13.90
N PHE A 121 -10.18 -4.58 14.41
CA PHE A 121 -10.21 -5.68 15.40
C PHE A 121 -10.54 -7.05 14.79
N ARG A 122 -10.58 -7.14 13.46
CA ARG A 122 -10.85 -8.37 12.71
C ARG A 122 -9.59 -8.99 12.16
#